data_AF-Q9HJA5-F1
#
_entry.id   AF-Q9HJA5-F1
#
_cell.length_a   1.000
_cell.length_b   1.000
_cell.length_c   1.000
_cell.angle_alpha   90.00
_cell.angle_beta   90.00
_cell.angle_gamma   90.00
#
_symmetry.space_group_name_H-M   'P 1'
#
loop_
_entity.id
_entity.type
_entity.pdbx_description
1 polymer ?
#
loop_
_entity_poly.entity_id
_entity_poly.type
_entity_poly.pdbx_seq_one_letter_code
_entity_poly.pdbx_strand_id
1 'polypeptide(L)'
;MEETDTLEEIQYIEEKDVTVVLKYMLDFDAGRTCGTIAVYQGRDVGEDAYEIYMEVLDCRMQKDRVISAFQRVIDEIKRGDIEV
;
A
#
# COMPACT_ATOMS: atom_id res chain seq x y z
N MET A 1 -18.22 -19.78 -2.45
CA MET A 1 -17.78 -18.41 -2.11
C MET A 1 -16.43 -18.31 -2.75
N GLU A 2 -16.30 -17.54 -3.84
CA GLU A 2 -15.00 -17.33 -4.47
C GLU A 2 -14.14 -16.57 -3.46
N GLU A 3 -13.09 -17.22 -2.96
CA GLU A 3 -12.06 -16.57 -2.16
C GLU A 3 -11.37 -15.58 -3.11
N THR A 4 -11.71 -14.30 -3.01
CA THR A 4 -10.93 -13.26 -3.67
C THR A 4 -9.56 -13.22 -2.99
N ASP A 5 -8.53 -13.72 -3.68
CA ASP A 5 -7.15 -13.65 -3.24
C ASP A 5 -6.78 -12.18 -2.98
N THR A 6 -6.75 -11.77 -1.71
CA THR A 6 -6.38 -10.41 -1.32
C THR A 6 -4.94 -10.43 -0.85
N LEU A 7 -4.12 -9.57 -1.45
CA LEU A 7 -2.74 -9.32 -1.05
C LEU A 7 -2.72 -8.13 -0.09
N GLU A 8 -2.26 -8.36 1.13
CA GLU A 8 -2.07 -7.34 2.15
C GLU A 8 -0.65 -7.40 2.70
N GLU A 9 0.04 -6.26 2.77
CA GLU A 9 1.38 -6.14 3.35
C GLU A 9 1.46 -4.86 4.18
N ILE A 10 2.20 -4.90 5.29
CA ILE A 10 2.35 -3.76 6.21
C ILE A 10 3.82 -3.60 6.57
N GLN A 11 4.35 -2.40 6.45
CA GLN A 11 5.72 -2.07 6.81
C GLN A 11 5.79 -0.76 7.60
N TYR A 12 6.31 -0.83 8.83
CA TYR A 12 6.67 0.36 9.60
C TYR A 12 8.09 0.82 9.25
N ILE A 13 8.27 2.13 9.07
CA ILE A 13 9.54 2.79 8.76
C ILE A 13 9.92 3.66 9.97
N GLU A 14 10.71 3.08 10.89
CA GLU A 14 11.09 3.71 12.17
C GLU A 14 11.73 5.09 12.01
N GLU A 15 12.59 5.25 11.00
CA GLU A 15 13.33 6.51 10.75
C GLU A 15 12.42 7.69 10.38
N LYS A 16 11.22 7.40 9.87
CA LYS A 16 10.24 8.40 9.44
C LYS A 16 9.00 8.43 10.35
N ASP A 17 8.89 7.48 11.27
CA ASP A 17 7.70 7.24 12.09
C ASP A 17 6.41 7.13 11.26
N VAL A 18 6.45 6.31 10.20
CA VAL A 18 5.28 6.07 9.34
C VAL A 18 5.08 4.59 9.05
N THR A 19 3.84 4.19 8.80
CA THR A 19 3.47 2.84 8.39
C THR A 19 2.89 2.84 6.98
N VAL A 20 3.46 2.01 6.11
CA VAL A 20 2.99 1.78 4.74
C VAL A 20 2.14 0.51 4.71
N VAL A 21 0.95 0.59 4.16
CA VAL A 21 -0.03 -0.50 4.08
C VAL A 21 -0.41 -0.72 2.61
N LEU A 22 -0.18 -1.92 2.11
CA LEU A 22 -0.67 -2.40 0.82
C LEU A 22 -1.96 -3.18 1.03
N LYS A 23 -2.98 -2.88 0.23
CA LYS A 23 -4.17 -3.74 0.07
C LYS A 23 -4.48 -3.88 -1.41
N TYR A 24 -4.55 -5.09 -1.92
CA TYR A 24 -4.82 -5.36 -3.34
C TYR A 24 -5.65 -6.62 -3.54
N MET A 25 -6.73 -6.53 -4.31
CA MET A 25 -7.54 -7.67 -4.71
C MET A 25 -7.00 -8.26 -6.01
N LEU A 26 -6.47 -9.48 -5.94
CA LEU A 26 -6.09 -10.26 -7.12
C LEU A 26 -7.36 -10.78 -7.81
N ASP A 27 -7.30 -10.87 -9.14
CA ASP A 27 -8.35 -11.42 -10.00
C ASP A 27 -9.74 -10.74 -9.86
N PHE A 28 -9.79 -9.53 -9.33
CA PHE A 28 -10.99 -8.70 -9.26
C PHE A 28 -11.15 -7.88 -10.55
N ASP A 29 -12.26 -8.06 -11.28
CA ASP A 29 -12.55 -7.33 -12.51
C ASP A 29 -13.63 -6.25 -12.29
N ALA A 30 -13.36 -5.34 -11.35
CA ALA A 30 -14.12 -4.09 -11.22
C ALA A 30 -13.33 -3.00 -11.94
N GLY A 31 -13.89 -2.47 -13.03
CA GLY A 31 -13.15 -1.79 -14.09
C GLY A 31 -12.38 -0.49 -13.80
N ARG A 32 -11.89 -0.19 -12.58
CA ARG A 32 -11.08 1.02 -12.28
C ARG A 32 -9.94 0.86 -11.27
N THR A 33 -10.16 0.26 -10.10
CA THR A 33 -9.15 0.22 -9.01
C THR A 33 -9.27 -1.08 -8.23
N CYS A 34 -8.15 -1.77 -8.02
CA CYS A 34 -8.13 -3.04 -7.30
C CYS A 34 -7.32 -3.02 -6.01
N GLY A 35 -6.63 -1.91 -5.72
CA GLY A 35 -5.93 -1.76 -4.46
C GLY A 35 -5.35 -0.39 -4.23
N THR A 36 -4.72 -0.23 -3.08
CA THR A 36 -4.03 0.99 -2.68
C THR A 36 -2.76 0.65 -1.91
N ILE A 37 -1.80 1.58 -1.96
CA ILE A 37 -0.69 1.67 -1.02
C ILE A 37 -0.91 2.96 -0.24
N ALA A 38 -1.28 2.85 1.03
CA ALA A 38 -1.54 3.98 1.91
C ALA A 38 -0.40 4.12 2.92
N VAL A 39 -0.08 5.35 3.28
CA VAL A 39 0.93 5.67 4.29
C VAL A 39 0.24 6.42 5.41
N TYR A 40 0.48 5.99 6.63
CA TYR A 40 -0.10 6.54 7.84
C TYR A 40 0.99 7.04 8.78
N GLN A 41 0.71 8.12 9.52
CA GLN A 41 1.59 8.58 10.59
C GLN A 41 1.60 7.59 11.75
N GLY A 42 2.78 7.28 12.27
CA GLY A 42 2.99 6.43 13.42
C GLY A 42 2.99 4.94 13.11
N ARG A 43 3.14 4.14 14.16
CA ARG A 43 3.20 2.67 14.12
C ARG A 43 1.84 1.98 14.18
N ASP A 44 0.92 2.55 14.95
CA ASP A 44 -0.39 1.95 15.24
C ASP A 44 -1.44 2.45 14.25
N VAL A 45 -1.56 1.74 13.12
CA VAL A 45 -2.57 2.05 12.09
C VAL A 45 -3.91 1.46 12.49
N GLY A 46 -4.78 2.30 13.08
CA GLY A 46 -6.18 2.00 13.36
C GLY A 46 -7.15 2.76 12.44
N GLU A 47 -8.44 2.72 12.75
CA GLU A 47 -9.49 3.42 11.97
C GLU A 47 -9.32 4.95 11.96
N ASP A 48 -8.71 5.51 13.01
CA ASP A 48 -8.43 6.95 13.15
C ASP A 48 -7.01 7.34 12.73
N ALA A 49 -6.26 6.44 12.08
CA ALA A 49 -4.90 6.73 11.65
C ALA A 49 -4.88 7.85 10.60
N TYR A 50 -3.96 8.80 10.77
CA TYR A 50 -3.84 9.91 9.83
C TYR A 50 -3.10 9.46 8.57
N GLU A 51 -3.85 9.34 7.48
CA GLU A 51 -3.30 9.04 6.16
C GLU A 51 -2.60 10.27 5.57
N ILE A 52 -1.33 10.13 5.22
CA ILE A 52 -0.47 11.20 4.72
C ILE A 52 -0.17 11.07 3.23
N TYR A 53 -0.27 9.86 2.68
CA TYR A 53 -0.07 9.57 1.26
C TYR A 53 -0.88 8.35 0.85
N MET A 54 -1.42 8.38 -0.36
CA MET A 54 -2.08 7.22 -0.97
C MET A 54 -1.71 7.12 -2.45
N GLU A 55 -1.31 5.92 -2.87
CA GLU A 55 -1.18 5.53 -4.26
C GLU A 55 -2.25 4.50 -4.63
N VAL A 56 -2.94 4.74 -5.73
CA VAL A 56 -3.98 3.84 -6.25
C VAL A 56 -3.36 2.84 -7.21
N LEU A 57 -3.70 1.56 -7.05
CA LEU A 57 -3.25 0.48 -7.92
C LEU A 57 -4.36 0.04 -8.87
N ASP A 58 -4.01 0.02 -10.16
CA ASP A 58 -4.89 -0.45 -11.22
C ASP A 58 -5.22 -1.94 -11.07
N CYS A 59 -6.37 -2.34 -11.61
CA CYS A 59 -6.75 -3.74 -11.70
C CYS A 59 -5.85 -4.53 -12.66
N ARG A 60 -5.82 -5.85 -12.48
CA ARG A 60 -5.07 -6.81 -13.31
C ARG A 60 -3.54 -6.63 -13.26
N MET A 61 -3.03 -6.01 -12.21
CA MET A 61 -1.59 -6.05 -11.92
C MET A 61 -1.22 -7.44 -11.42
N GLN A 62 -0.12 -7.97 -11.94
CA GLN A 62 0.44 -9.21 -11.43
C GLN A 62 0.99 -9.00 -10.02
N LYS A 63 0.90 -10.02 -9.17
CA LYS A 63 1.40 -10.00 -7.78
C LYS A 63 2.79 -9.39 -7.65
N ASP A 64 3.74 -9.82 -8.49
CA ASP A 64 5.12 -9.32 -8.45
C ASP A 64 5.22 -7.82 -8.72
N ARG A 65 4.36 -7.29 -9.59
CA ARG A 65 4.31 -5.84 -9.86
C ARG A 65 3.71 -5.06 -8.72
N VAL A 66 2.70 -5.62 -8.04
CA VAL A 66 2.09 -5.01 -6.86
C VAL A 66 3.12 -4.93 -5.72
N ILE A 67 3.83 -6.02 -5.46
CA ILE A 67 4.92 -6.06 -4.46
C ILE A 67 6.03 -5.07 -4.83
N SER A 68 6.40 -5.00 -6.12
CA SER A 68 7.41 -4.04 -6.59
C SER A 68 6.97 -2.59 -6.38
N ALA A 69 5.68 -2.27 -6.58
CA ALA A 69 5.13 -0.95 -6.31
C ALA A 69 5.17 -0.61 -4.81
N PHE A 70 4.83 -1.57 -3.95
CA PHE A 70 4.93 -1.42 -2.50
C PHE A 70 6.37 -1.14 -2.04
N GLN A 71 7.33 -1.92 -2.54
CA GLN A 71 8.75 -1.69 -2.22
C GLN A 71 9.24 -0.34 -2.74
N ARG A 72 8.79 0.09 -3.93
CA ARG A 72 9.12 1.41 -4.48
C ARG A 72 8.68 2.53 -3.55
N VAL A 73 7.44 2.50 -3.05
CA VAL A 73 6.94 3.53 -2.12
C VAL A 73 7.77 3.57 -0.84
N ILE A 74 8.10 2.41 -0.27
CA ILE A 74 8.99 2.32 0.91
C ILE A 74 10.36 2.96 0.63
N ASP A 75 10.96 2.66 -0.52
CA ASP A 75 12.27 3.17 -0.90
C ASP A 75 12.25 4.67 -1.21
N GLU A 76 11.17 5.18 -1.82
CA GLU A 76 10.94 6.61 -2.05
C GLU A 76 10.78 7.38 -0.72
N ILE A 77 10.05 6.84 0.25
CA ILE A 77 9.94 7.41 1.61
C ILE A 77 11.31 7.44 2.31
N LYS A 78 12.05 6.33 2.27
CA LYS A 78 13.38 6.23 2.89
C LYS A 78 14.38 7.22 2.28
N ARG A 79 14.33 7.42 0.96
CA ARG A 79 15.17 8.39 0.24
C ARG A 79 14.73 9.85 0.47
N GLY A 80 13.49 10.06 0.91
CA GLY A 80 12.88 11.38 1.05
C GLY A 80 12.33 11.96 -0.27
N ASP A 81 12.07 11.10 -1.26
CA ASP A 81 11.42 11.48 -2.52
C ASP A 81 9.92 11.72 -2.30
N ILE A 82 9.30 11.02 -1.33
CA ILE A 82 7.97 11.32 -0.80
C ILE A 82 8.16 12.02 0.55
N GLU A 83 7.65 13.24 0.66
CA GLU A 83 7.65 14.01 1.91
C GLU A 83 6.51 13.51 2.79
N VAL A 84 6.88 12.87 3.90
CA VAL A 84 6.02 12.29 4.94
C VAL A 84 6.51 12.68 6.32
#